data_AF-A0A967TCN9-F1
#
_entry.id   AF-A0A967TCN9-F1
#
_cell.length_a   1.000
_cell.length_b   1.000
_cell.length_c   1.000
_cell.angle_alpha   90.00
_cell.angle_beta   90.00
_cell.angle_gamma   90.00
#
_symmetry.space_group_name_H-M   'P 1'
#
loop_
_entity.id
_entity.type
_entity.pdbx_description
1 polymer ?
#
loop_
_entity_poly.entity_id
_entity_poly.type
_entity_poly.pdbx_seq_one_letter_code
_entity_poly.pdbx_strand_id
1 'polypeptide(L)'
;VITQWDWADPQSYLHDLVSTDRRDPTVNADGRVYGVLELSSDYMPVLDPVAHAADRVPLTVRDPATEPAARQSMPAPSPYWGDEILWDSKANAHNPMIDDEGRVWITQTVRTPENPPFCREGSDHPSARLTPRDRASRHLGVYDPRTGELTHVSTCFSTHHLMFAQDESNTLWTSGDSRVVGWLDTEEFLETGDEQAAQGWTALILDTNGNGRRDAYVGPEEPIDPTRDKRILPGYVYGIAPAPDGSVWASVLTSEPPGAVIRIVPGDDPPRTTLTELYELPWRDPGADPEAAAGFSPRGMDISREGVVWTPLASGHLARFDRSACQGPLNGPEATGRHCPEGWTVHREPLPQMRGVTAPGSAEASYYTWVDWFDASGLGAGTPINTGNASEGLLALVDEEWVVMRVPYPMGFYTKWMDGRIDDPDAGWKGRGLWATVSTRAPFHMETGKGTTSKVVKFQIRPDPLAH
;
A
#
# COMPACT_ATOMS: atom_id res chain seq x y z
N VAL A 1 21.84 -13.80 1.75
CA VAL A 1 22.10 -13.78 3.20
C VAL A 1 20.85 -13.28 3.88
N ILE A 2 20.41 -13.95 4.95
CA ILE A 2 19.25 -13.56 5.73
C ILE A 2 19.71 -13.24 7.14
N THR A 3 19.37 -12.05 7.63
CA THR A 3 19.57 -11.63 9.02
C THR A 3 18.21 -11.36 9.64
N GLN A 4 17.98 -11.83 10.87
CA GLN A 4 16.69 -11.74 11.54
C GLN A 4 16.82 -11.14 12.94
N TRP A 5 15.82 -10.36 13.33
CA TRP A 5 15.70 -9.76 14.67
C TRP A 5 14.27 -9.92 15.17
N ASP A 6 14.10 -10.20 16.46
CA ASP A 6 12.81 -10.10 17.13
C ASP A 6 12.49 -8.62 17.41
N TRP A 7 11.27 -8.17 17.11
CA TRP A 7 10.91 -6.75 17.25
C TRP A 7 9.42 -6.48 17.52
N ALA A 8 8.80 -7.23 18.43
CA ALA A 8 7.47 -6.91 18.97
C ALA A 8 7.26 -7.74 20.25
N ASP A 9 6.10 -7.60 20.90
CA ASP A 9 5.67 -8.57 21.91
C ASP A 9 4.95 -9.78 21.26
N PRO A 10 4.79 -10.90 22.01
CA PRO A 10 4.18 -12.12 21.49
C PRO A 10 2.68 -12.05 21.19
N GLN A 11 1.99 -10.98 21.58
CA GLN A 11 0.54 -10.80 21.41
C GLN A 11 0.22 -9.83 20.26
N SER A 12 1.21 -9.01 19.88
CA SER A 12 1.15 -8.06 18.78
C SER A 12 1.00 -8.74 17.42
N TYR A 13 0.17 -8.13 16.58
CA TYR A 13 0.09 -8.38 15.16
C TYR A 13 0.76 -7.22 14.43
N LEU A 14 1.94 -7.49 13.88
CA LEU A 14 2.66 -6.53 13.07
C LEU A 14 2.26 -6.64 11.60
N HIS A 15 2.12 -5.49 10.94
CA HIS A 15 1.59 -5.39 9.60
C HIS A 15 2.69 -5.05 8.58
N ASP A 16 3.14 -3.80 8.58
CA ASP A 16 4.11 -3.25 7.64
C ASP A 16 5.38 -2.78 8.35
N LEU A 17 6.42 -2.50 7.56
CA LEU A 17 7.63 -1.80 7.98
C LEU A 17 8.06 -0.75 6.96
N VAL A 18 8.92 0.17 7.38
CA VAL A 18 9.70 1.04 6.51
C VAL A 18 11.13 1.14 7.00
N SER A 19 12.06 1.19 6.05
CA SER A 19 13.50 1.25 6.28
C SER A 19 14.15 2.51 5.72
N THR A 20 13.56 3.18 4.73
CA THR A 20 14.06 4.45 4.15
C THR A 20 12.97 5.16 3.35
N ASP A 21 13.23 6.38 2.89
CA ASP A 21 12.41 6.98 1.83
C ASP A 21 12.61 6.18 0.54
N ARG A 22 11.50 5.71 -0.04
CA ARG A 22 11.50 4.98 -1.31
C ARG A 22 12.15 5.79 -2.44
N ARG A 23 12.01 7.12 -2.43
CA ARG A 23 12.43 8.04 -3.50
C ARG A 23 13.94 8.22 -3.53
N ASP A 24 14.60 8.00 -2.40
CA ASP A 24 16.05 7.93 -2.24
C ASP A 24 16.39 6.87 -1.16
N PRO A 25 16.81 5.66 -1.57
CA PRO A 25 17.01 4.55 -0.65
C PRO A 25 18.23 4.72 0.27
N THR A 26 18.94 5.85 0.21
CA THR A 26 20.11 6.18 1.04
C THR A 26 19.78 7.10 2.21
N VAL A 27 18.60 7.73 2.24
CA VAL A 27 18.19 8.73 3.25
C VAL A 27 18.36 8.22 4.69
N ASN A 28 18.05 6.94 4.92
CA ASN A 28 18.13 6.32 6.25
C ASN A 28 19.19 5.20 6.31
N ALA A 29 20.32 5.37 5.63
CA ALA A 29 21.45 4.44 5.64
C ALA A 29 21.88 4.08 7.08
N ASP A 30 22.00 2.77 7.35
CA ASP A 30 22.26 2.18 8.67
C ASP A 30 21.27 2.60 9.79
N GLY A 31 20.22 3.34 9.44
CA GLY A 31 19.26 3.89 10.36
C GLY A 31 18.27 2.86 10.89
N ARG A 32 17.37 3.35 11.74
CA ARG A 32 16.34 2.53 12.38
C ARG A 32 15.27 2.12 11.37
N VAL A 33 14.74 0.92 11.56
CA VAL A 33 13.57 0.40 10.84
C VAL A 33 12.35 0.59 11.74
N TYR A 34 11.22 0.98 11.16
CA TYR A 34 9.98 1.27 11.89
C TYR A 34 8.87 0.35 11.40
N GLY A 35 8.11 -0.23 12.32
CA GLY A 35 6.99 -1.13 12.01
C GLY A 35 5.67 -0.63 12.61
N VAL A 36 4.55 -1.20 12.20
CA VAL A 36 3.23 -0.82 12.75
C VAL A 36 2.38 -2.03 13.10
N LEU A 37 1.60 -1.90 14.18
CA LEU A 37 0.88 -2.98 14.83
C LEU A 37 -0.63 -2.90 14.62
N GLU A 38 -1.06 -3.16 13.38
CA GLU A 38 -2.48 -3.10 13.01
C GLU A 38 -3.35 -3.88 14.00
N LEU A 39 -4.48 -3.26 14.42
CA LEU A 39 -5.48 -3.79 15.35
C LEU A 39 -5.01 -4.14 16.76
N SER A 40 -3.72 -4.35 17.00
CA SER A 40 -3.25 -5.15 18.13
C SER A 40 -2.68 -4.36 19.29
N SER A 41 -1.84 -3.35 19.05
CA SER A 41 -1.25 -2.55 20.13
C SER A 41 -0.94 -1.12 19.69
N ASP A 42 -0.98 -0.18 20.65
CA ASP A 42 -0.73 1.25 20.42
C ASP A 42 0.75 1.63 20.65
N TYR A 43 1.65 0.99 19.90
CA TYR A 43 3.03 1.44 19.77
C TYR A 43 3.59 1.09 18.39
N MET A 44 4.60 1.83 17.95
CA MET A 44 5.39 1.60 16.76
C MET A 44 6.69 0.88 17.16
N PRO A 45 6.90 -0.40 16.78
CA PRO A 45 8.18 -1.06 16.97
C PRO A 45 9.29 -0.38 16.19
N VAL A 46 10.47 -0.34 16.80
CA VAL A 46 11.67 0.24 16.22
C VAL A 46 12.79 -0.79 16.33
N LEU A 47 13.49 -1.05 15.23
CA LEU A 47 14.71 -1.85 15.21
C LEU A 47 15.91 -0.96 14.88
N ASP A 48 16.92 -0.98 15.74
CA ASP A 48 18.25 -0.51 15.42
C ASP A 48 19.09 -1.70 14.91
N PRO A 49 19.33 -1.81 13.59
CA PRO A 49 20.02 -2.96 13.03
C PRO A 49 21.53 -2.96 13.30
N VAL A 50 22.12 -1.81 13.64
CA VAL A 50 23.54 -1.66 13.97
C VAL A 50 23.79 -2.07 15.42
N ALA A 51 22.93 -1.61 16.33
CA ALA A 51 23.01 -1.97 17.74
C ALA A 51 22.39 -3.35 18.05
N HIS A 52 21.68 -3.96 17.10
CA HIS A 52 20.88 -5.17 17.28
C HIS A 52 19.87 -5.04 18.44
N ALA A 53 19.22 -3.88 18.54
CA ALA A 53 18.32 -3.54 19.65
C ALA A 53 16.92 -3.17 19.14
N ALA A 54 15.90 -3.63 19.87
CA ALA A 54 14.52 -3.25 19.62
C ALA A 54 14.03 -2.23 20.65
N ASP A 55 13.24 -1.27 20.21
CA ASP A 55 12.60 -0.23 21.03
C ASP A 55 11.15 0.00 20.58
N ARG A 56 10.44 0.90 21.26
CA ARG A 56 9.02 1.20 21.00
C ARG A 56 8.77 2.70 21.11
N VAL A 57 8.02 3.24 20.16
CA VAL A 57 7.45 4.59 20.25
C VAL A 57 5.96 4.45 20.57
N PRO A 58 5.47 4.94 21.72
CA PRO A 58 4.03 4.91 22.02
C PRO A 58 3.24 5.65 20.95
N LEU A 59 2.16 5.03 20.46
CA LEU A 59 1.19 5.68 19.60
C LEU A 59 0.01 6.15 20.44
N THR A 60 -0.62 7.23 20.01
CA THR A 60 -1.75 7.81 20.74
C THR A 60 -2.86 8.21 19.77
N VAL A 61 -3.99 8.62 20.32
CA VAL A 61 -5.10 9.24 19.59
C VAL A 61 -5.36 10.61 20.19
N ARG A 62 -5.86 11.55 19.37
CA ARG A 62 -6.24 12.90 19.81
C ARG A 62 -7.55 12.88 20.61
N ASP A 63 -8.52 12.06 20.21
CA ASP A 63 -9.81 11.93 20.90
C ASP A 63 -9.83 10.71 21.85
N PRO A 64 -9.94 10.90 23.18
CA PRO A 64 -10.00 9.80 24.14
C PRO A 64 -11.25 8.92 24.01
N ALA A 65 -12.32 9.40 23.35
CA ALA A 65 -13.52 8.63 23.06
C ALA A 65 -13.33 7.63 21.90
N THR A 66 -12.16 7.62 21.26
CA THR A 66 -11.80 6.60 20.29
C THR A 66 -11.82 5.22 20.95
N GLU A 67 -12.64 4.32 20.43
CA GLU A 67 -12.76 2.94 20.89
C GLU A 67 -11.70 2.04 20.22
N PRO A 68 -11.33 0.92 20.86
CA PRO A 68 -10.46 -0.07 20.24
C PRO A 68 -11.00 -0.55 18.88
N ALA A 69 -10.11 -0.69 17.91
CA ALA A 69 -10.47 -1.12 16.56
C ALA A 69 -10.85 -2.61 16.50
N ALA A 70 -10.19 -3.44 17.31
CA ALA A 70 -10.57 -4.84 17.48
C ALA A 70 -11.82 -4.96 18.36
N ARG A 71 -12.65 -5.97 18.04
CA ARG A 71 -13.85 -6.27 18.82
C ARG A 71 -13.47 -6.65 20.26
N GLN A 72 -13.97 -5.91 21.23
CA GLN A 72 -13.73 -6.13 22.66
C GLN A 72 -14.62 -7.25 23.26
N SER A 73 -14.60 -8.42 22.63
CA SER A 73 -15.31 -9.61 23.14
C SER A 73 -14.68 -10.88 22.59
N MET A 74 -14.56 -11.93 23.42
CA MET A 74 -14.05 -13.23 23.01
C MET A 74 -15.19 -14.23 22.79
N PRO A 75 -15.55 -14.56 21.52
CA PRO A 75 -16.68 -15.47 21.25
C PRO A 75 -16.36 -16.93 21.59
N ALA A 76 -15.09 -17.32 21.63
CA ALA A 76 -14.63 -18.65 22.00
C ALA A 76 -13.21 -18.57 22.60
N PRO A 77 -12.87 -19.40 23.60
CA PRO A 77 -11.54 -19.38 24.21
C PRO A 77 -10.43 -19.69 23.20
N SER A 78 -9.34 -18.93 23.26
CA SER A 78 -8.10 -19.20 22.54
C SER A 78 -7.37 -20.41 23.15
N PRO A 79 -6.83 -21.34 22.34
CA PRO A 79 -5.98 -22.42 22.84
C PRO A 79 -4.69 -21.95 23.54
N TYR A 80 -4.26 -20.71 23.27
CA TYR A 80 -3.03 -20.14 23.80
C TYR A 80 -3.28 -19.17 24.97
N TRP A 81 -4.37 -18.42 24.91
CA TRP A 81 -4.63 -17.28 25.80
C TRP A 81 -5.97 -17.35 26.53
N GLY A 82 -6.75 -18.43 26.35
CA GLY A 82 -8.06 -18.58 26.99
C GLY A 82 -9.03 -17.47 26.58
N ASP A 83 -9.70 -16.86 27.55
CA ASP A 83 -10.69 -15.79 27.33
C ASP A 83 -10.08 -14.37 27.30
N GLU A 84 -8.74 -14.25 27.34
CA GLU A 84 -8.04 -12.97 27.32
C GLU A 84 -8.27 -12.24 25.98
N ILE A 85 -8.71 -10.98 26.04
CA ILE A 85 -8.80 -10.09 24.86
C ILE A 85 -7.43 -9.42 24.71
N LEU A 86 -6.70 -9.82 23.68
CA LEU A 86 -5.31 -9.38 23.47
C LEU A 86 -5.19 -8.02 22.77
N TRP A 87 -6.12 -7.75 21.87
CA TRP A 87 -6.02 -6.63 20.94
C TRP A 87 -6.92 -5.49 21.37
N ASP A 88 -6.31 -4.38 21.73
CA ASP A 88 -6.96 -3.22 22.32
C ASP A 88 -6.57 -1.89 21.65
N SER A 89 -5.82 -1.95 20.54
CA SER A 89 -5.34 -0.78 19.82
C SER A 89 -6.47 0.18 19.44
N LYS A 90 -6.31 1.45 19.82
CA LYS A 90 -7.14 2.58 19.38
C LYS A 90 -6.55 3.27 18.17
N ALA A 91 -5.22 3.44 18.15
CA ALA A 91 -4.50 4.08 17.04
C ALA A 91 -4.60 3.26 15.76
N ASN A 92 -4.62 1.92 15.87
CA ASN A 92 -4.84 1.00 14.75
C ASN A 92 -3.96 1.34 13.52
N ALA A 93 -2.67 1.54 13.76
CA ALA A 93 -1.72 1.95 12.73
C ALA A 93 -1.58 0.87 11.64
N HIS A 94 -1.40 1.28 10.37
CA HIS A 94 -1.47 0.34 9.24
C HIS A 94 -0.23 0.34 8.33
N ASN A 95 0.15 1.49 7.79
CA ASN A 95 1.30 1.61 6.88
C ASN A 95 2.21 2.77 7.34
N PRO A 96 3.53 2.55 7.48
CA PRO A 96 4.52 3.58 7.71
C PRO A 96 5.30 3.91 6.42
N MET A 97 5.67 5.17 6.21
CA MET A 97 6.67 5.60 5.22
C MET A 97 7.64 6.61 5.82
N ILE A 98 8.85 6.70 5.29
CA ILE A 98 9.85 7.71 5.67
C ILE A 98 9.88 8.80 4.61
N ASP A 99 9.91 10.06 5.03
CA ASP A 99 10.16 11.21 4.14
C ASP A 99 11.67 11.46 3.93
N ASP A 100 11.99 12.43 3.08
CA ASP A 100 13.34 12.82 2.69
C ASP A 100 14.17 13.41 3.85
N GLU A 101 13.54 13.79 4.97
CA GLU A 101 14.22 14.23 6.18
C GLU A 101 14.28 13.16 7.28
N GLY A 102 13.81 11.93 7.01
CA GLY A 102 13.84 10.83 7.95
C GLY A 102 12.69 10.82 8.96
N ARG A 103 11.62 11.61 8.76
CA ARG A 103 10.41 11.53 9.60
C ARG A 103 9.57 10.33 9.18
N VAL A 104 8.91 9.72 10.15
CA VAL A 104 8.08 8.53 9.94
C VAL A 104 6.61 8.92 9.89
N TRP A 105 6.02 8.83 8.71
CA TRP A 105 4.61 9.08 8.47
C TRP A 105 3.83 7.77 8.57
N ILE A 106 2.71 7.79 9.27
CA ILE A 106 1.89 6.60 9.55
C ILE A 106 0.42 6.87 9.30
N THR A 107 -0.27 5.93 8.66
CA THR A 107 -1.74 5.91 8.70
C THR A 107 -2.19 5.39 10.07
N GLN A 108 -2.97 6.17 10.81
CA GLN A 108 -3.52 5.78 12.11
C GLN A 108 -4.81 6.53 12.43
N THR A 109 -5.66 5.95 13.27
CA THR A 109 -6.80 6.65 13.87
C THR A 109 -6.30 7.81 14.73
N VAL A 110 -6.99 8.94 14.64
CA VAL A 110 -6.69 10.16 15.42
C VAL A 110 -7.88 10.55 16.28
N ARG A 111 -9.11 10.26 15.81
CA ARG A 111 -10.36 10.66 16.47
C ARG A 111 -11.51 9.70 16.13
N THR A 112 -12.69 9.93 16.70
CA THR A 112 -13.90 9.20 16.30
C THR A 112 -14.25 9.49 14.83
N PRO A 113 -15.07 8.64 14.18
CA PRO A 113 -15.24 8.71 12.74
C PRO A 113 -15.91 9.99 12.22
N GLU A 114 -16.62 10.74 13.06
CA GLU A 114 -17.37 11.93 12.68
C GLU A 114 -16.42 13.05 12.26
N ASN A 115 -16.48 13.47 11.00
CA ASN A 115 -15.61 14.54 10.50
C ASN A 115 -15.98 15.92 11.07
N PRO A 116 -15.03 16.84 11.23
CA PRO A 116 -15.31 18.21 11.64
C PRO A 116 -16.13 18.97 10.59
N PRO A 117 -16.79 20.10 10.96
CA PRO A 117 -17.65 20.86 10.05
C PRO A 117 -17.00 21.27 8.72
N PHE A 118 -15.70 21.57 8.71
CA PHE A 118 -15.01 21.99 7.49
C PHE A 118 -14.91 20.90 6.41
N CYS A 119 -15.11 19.63 6.77
CA CYS A 119 -15.19 18.53 5.80
C CYS A 119 -16.58 18.37 5.17
N ARG A 120 -17.61 18.94 5.78
CA ARG A 120 -19.02 18.64 5.50
C ARG A 120 -19.64 19.66 4.54
N GLU A 121 -20.87 19.37 4.13
CA GLU A 121 -21.66 20.27 3.29
C GLU A 121 -21.80 21.65 3.95
N GLY A 122 -21.71 22.70 3.13
CA GLY A 122 -21.74 24.09 3.59
C GLY A 122 -20.38 24.67 3.98
N SER A 123 -19.31 23.88 3.96
CA SER A 123 -17.93 24.34 4.17
C SER A 123 -17.37 25.15 2.98
N ASP A 124 -16.41 26.02 3.27
CA ASP A 124 -15.64 26.76 2.27
C ASP A 124 -14.42 26.00 1.74
N HIS A 125 -14.06 24.87 2.35
CA HIS A 125 -12.95 24.04 1.89
C HIS A 125 -13.18 23.58 0.43
N PRO A 126 -12.22 23.77 -0.50
CA PRO A 126 -12.40 23.47 -1.93
C PRO A 126 -12.95 22.06 -2.20
N SER A 127 -12.34 21.04 -1.58
CA SER A 127 -12.77 19.65 -1.68
C SER A 127 -14.17 19.40 -1.10
N ALA A 128 -14.51 20.02 0.05
CA ALA A 128 -15.81 19.83 0.70
C ALA A 128 -16.96 20.45 -0.09
N ARG A 129 -16.73 21.57 -0.79
CA ARG A 129 -17.71 22.18 -1.72
C ARG A 129 -18.11 21.24 -2.86
N LEU A 130 -17.21 20.35 -3.28
CA LEU A 130 -17.41 19.45 -4.42
C LEU A 130 -17.83 18.05 -3.98
N THR A 131 -17.27 17.55 -2.88
CA THR A 131 -17.51 16.20 -2.37
C THR A 131 -17.44 16.21 -0.85
N PRO A 132 -18.48 16.68 -0.15
CA PRO A 132 -18.49 16.73 1.31
C PRO A 132 -18.38 15.33 1.93
N ARG A 133 -17.79 15.28 3.13
CA ARG A 133 -17.48 14.05 3.85
C ARG A 133 -17.94 14.12 5.30
N ASP A 134 -18.92 13.30 5.65
CA ASP A 134 -19.42 13.22 7.03
C ASP A 134 -18.52 12.41 7.94
N ARG A 135 -17.77 11.45 7.39
CA ARG A 135 -16.97 10.49 8.15
C ARG A 135 -15.66 10.11 7.46
N ALA A 136 -14.67 9.79 8.29
CA ALA A 136 -13.40 9.15 7.95
C ALA A 136 -13.02 8.17 9.08
N SER A 137 -12.18 7.17 8.82
CA SER A 137 -11.77 6.18 9.83
C SER A 137 -10.33 6.41 10.32
N ARG A 138 -9.34 5.85 9.62
CA ARG A 138 -7.92 6.17 9.84
C ARG A 138 -7.57 7.50 9.17
N HIS A 139 -6.58 8.17 9.75
CA HIS A 139 -6.02 9.45 9.34
C HIS A 139 -4.50 9.33 9.24
N LEU A 140 -3.74 10.39 9.54
CA LEU A 140 -2.29 10.41 9.46
C LEU A 140 -1.67 10.80 10.80
N GLY A 141 -0.42 10.39 11.00
CA GLY A 141 0.47 10.92 12.01
C GLY A 141 1.90 11.00 11.47
N VAL A 142 2.69 11.89 12.04
CA VAL A 142 4.11 12.01 11.74
C VAL A 142 4.90 11.94 13.05
N TYR A 143 5.90 11.08 13.06
CA TYR A 143 6.87 10.97 14.15
C TYR A 143 8.21 11.49 13.66
N ASP A 144 8.81 12.45 14.37
CA ASP A 144 10.18 12.91 14.09
C ASP A 144 11.16 12.21 15.04
N PRO A 145 12.00 11.26 14.55
CA PRO A 145 12.96 10.56 15.39
C PRO A 145 14.02 11.46 16.04
N ARG A 146 14.26 12.67 15.51
CA ARG A 146 15.24 13.62 16.03
C ARG A 146 14.75 14.30 17.30
N THR A 147 13.45 14.59 17.38
CA THR A 147 12.83 15.26 18.53
C THR A 147 12.07 14.31 19.45
N GLY A 148 11.66 13.14 18.92
CA GLY A 148 10.77 12.20 19.60
C GLY A 148 9.30 12.64 19.61
N GLU A 149 8.94 13.65 18.82
CA GLU A 149 7.58 14.19 18.76
C GLU A 149 6.68 13.37 17.82
N LEU A 150 5.47 13.05 18.28
CA LEU A 150 4.40 12.46 17.48
C LEU A 150 3.30 13.51 17.27
N THR A 151 3.05 13.88 16.03
CA THR A 151 2.01 14.85 15.64
C THR A 151 0.89 14.13 14.90
N HIS A 152 -0.35 14.31 15.36
CA HIS A 152 -1.53 13.78 14.69
C HIS A 152 -2.02 14.72 13.59
N VAL A 153 -2.48 14.17 12.47
CA VAL A 153 -3.08 14.92 11.36
C VAL A 153 -4.46 14.35 11.07
N SER A 154 -5.52 15.10 11.37
CA SER A 154 -6.91 14.70 11.17
C SER A 154 -7.39 15.03 9.76
N THR A 155 -7.46 14.01 8.91
CA THR A 155 -7.97 14.09 7.54
C THR A 155 -9.50 14.02 7.45
N CYS A 156 -10.08 14.56 6.38
CA CYS A 156 -11.50 14.45 6.03
C CYS A 156 -11.83 13.15 5.25
N PHE A 157 -10.81 12.44 4.79
CA PHE A 157 -10.87 11.17 4.06
C PHE A 157 -10.21 10.06 4.88
N SER A 158 -10.61 8.82 4.65
CA SER A 158 -9.99 7.66 5.32
C SER A 158 -8.67 7.30 4.67
N THR A 159 -7.73 6.77 5.45
CA THR A 159 -6.39 6.38 4.98
C THR A 159 -6.13 4.87 5.15
N HIS A 160 -5.25 4.29 4.32
CA HIS A 160 -4.82 2.90 4.43
C HIS A 160 -3.33 2.75 4.06
N HIS A 161 -2.96 2.71 2.78
CA HIS A 161 -1.55 2.86 2.38
C HIS A 161 -1.26 4.33 2.06
N LEU A 162 -0.04 4.78 2.33
CA LEU A 162 0.42 6.14 2.05
C LEU A 162 1.72 6.09 1.24
N MET A 163 1.88 7.01 0.29
CA MET A 163 3.09 7.11 -0.54
C MET A 163 3.37 8.56 -0.93
N PHE A 164 4.65 8.92 -0.96
CA PHE A 164 5.12 10.24 -1.37
C PHE A 164 5.23 10.38 -2.88
N ALA A 165 4.75 11.51 -3.40
CA ALA A 165 5.05 11.94 -4.75
C ALA A 165 6.49 12.48 -4.87
N GLN A 166 7.03 12.51 -6.09
CA GLN A 166 8.27 13.22 -6.41
C GLN A 166 7.92 14.61 -6.98
N ASP A 167 7.31 15.46 -6.15
CA ASP A 167 6.93 16.84 -6.46
C ASP A 167 7.51 17.82 -5.43
N GLU A 168 7.31 19.12 -5.64
CA GLU A 168 7.89 20.18 -4.79
C GLU A 168 7.38 20.11 -3.35
N SER A 169 6.09 19.86 -3.16
CA SER A 169 5.42 19.79 -1.85
C SER A 169 5.63 18.48 -1.08
N ASN A 170 6.39 17.52 -1.62
CA ASN A 170 6.46 16.16 -1.11
C ASN A 170 5.04 15.60 -0.82
N THR A 171 4.12 15.71 -1.78
CA THR A 171 2.70 15.41 -1.57
C THR A 171 2.51 13.96 -1.14
N LEU A 172 1.84 13.77 -0.01
CA LEU A 172 1.54 12.45 0.54
C LEU A 172 0.16 11.99 0.08
N TRP A 173 0.12 11.01 -0.82
CA TRP A 173 -1.10 10.41 -1.35
C TRP A 173 -1.53 9.21 -0.52
N THR A 174 -2.84 9.04 -0.33
CA THR A 174 -3.39 7.96 0.50
C THR A 174 -4.51 7.17 -0.20
N SER A 175 -4.51 5.86 0.02
CA SER A 175 -5.64 4.99 -0.29
C SER A 175 -6.56 4.84 0.94
N GLY A 176 -7.59 4.01 0.87
CA GLY A 176 -8.38 3.63 2.05
C GLY A 176 -9.84 4.05 2.06
N ASP A 177 -10.34 4.57 0.94
CA ASP A 177 -11.73 4.96 0.74
C ASP A 177 -12.28 4.38 -0.57
N SER A 178 -13.60 4.32 -0.71
CA SER A 178 -14.28 3.82 -1.92
C SER A 178 -14.95 4.91 -2.74
N ARG A 179 -14.91 6.16 -2.28
CA ARG A 179 -15.67 7.28 -2.87
C ARG A 179 -14.80 8.46 -3.28
N VAL A 180 -13.61 8.58 -2.71
CA VAL A 180 -12.64 9.67 -2.93
C VAL A 180 -11.21 9.13 -2.81
N VAL A 181 -10.26 9.87 -3.35
CA VAL A 181 -8.82 9.74 -3.03
C VAL A 181 -8.37 11.05 -2.40
N GLY A 182 -7.51 10.97 -1.38
CA GLY A 182 -7.06 12.12 -0.60
C GLY A 182 -5.54 12.23 -0.54
N TRP A 183 -5.07 13.45 -0.34
CA TRP A 183 -3.66 13.80 -0.21
C TRP A 183 -3.44 14.86 0.88
N LEU A 184 -2.19 14.98 1.30
CA LEU A 184 -1.69 16.00 2.19
C LEU A 184 -0.46 16.66 1.54
N ASP A 185 -0.46 17.98 1.41
CA ASP A 185 0.73 18.79 1.17
C ASP A 185 1.57 18.76 2.45
N THR A 186 2.71 18.05 2.42
CA THR A 186 3.47 17.84 3.65
C THR A 186 4.34 19.03 4.00
N GLU A 187 4.81 19.78 3.00
CA GLU A 187 5.52 21.04 3.21
C GLU A 187 4.62 22.05 3.92
N GLU A 188 3.42 22.32 3.39
CA GLU A 188 2.47 23.25 4.01
C GLU A 188 2.11 22.83 5.43
N PHE A 189 1.87 21.53 5.66
CA PHE A 189 1.55 21.02 6.99
C PHE A 189 2.71 21.19 7.97
N LEU A 190 3.94 20.85 7.57
CA LEU A 190 5.10 20.94 8.45
C LEU A 190 5.48 22.38 8.76
N GLU A 191 5.27 23.31 7.83
CA GLU A 191 5.53 24.74 8.02
C GLU A 191 4.49 25.42 8.92
N THR A 192 3.21 25.10 8.73
CA THR A 192 2.10 25.86 9.33
C THR A 192 1.42 25.15 10.51
N GLY A 193 1.47 23.82 10.53
CA GLY A 193 0.65 22.98 11.41
C GLY A 193 -0.84 22.98 11.06
N ASP A 194 -1.26 23.61 9.96
CA ASP A 194 -2.66 23.71 9.54
C ASP A 194 -3.07 22.48 8.71
N GLU A 195 -3.55 21.45 9.40
CA GLU A 195 -4.06 20.25 8.76
C GLU A 195 -5.27 20.50 7.85
N GLN A 196 -6.05 21.58 8.07
CA GLN A 196 -7.21 21.89 7.23
C GLN A 196 -6.78 22.49 5.89
N ALA A 197 -5.79 23.38 5.89
CA ALA A 197 -5.28 24.01 4.68
C ALA A 197 -4.47 23.01 3.82
N ALA A 198 -3.62 22.22 4.46
CA ALA A 198 -2.69 21.31 3.80
C ALA A 198 -3.34 20.06 3.16
N GLN A 199 -4.63 19.81 3.34
CA GLN A 199 -5.26 18.57 2.88
C GLN A 199 -6.23 18.77 1.73
N GLY A 200 -6.36 17.76 0.87
CA GLY A 200 -7.34 17.75 -0.19
C GLY A 200 -7.86 16.36 -0.52
N TRP A 201 -9.01 16.31 -1.19
CA TRP A 201 -9.57 15.06 -1.69
C TRP A 201 -10.44 15.32 -2.91
N THR A 202 -10.62 14.29 -3.72
CA THR A 202 -11.34 14.41 -4.98
C THR A 202 -12.15 13.16 -5.28
N ALA A 203 -13.28 13.33 -5.96
CA ALA A 203 -14.07 12.22 -6.47
C ALA A 203 -13.36 11.56 -7.66
N LEU A 204 -13.64 10.28 -7.89
CA LEU A 204 -13.14 9.53 -9.05
C LEU A 204 -14.06 9.75 -10.24
N ILE A 205 -13.58 10.44 -11.27
CA ILE A 205 -14.36 10.91 -12.41
C ILE A 205 -13.71 10.43 -13.72
N LEU A 206 -14.46 9.69 -14.54
CA LEU A 206 -14.07 9.34 -15.90
C LEU A 206 -14.43 10.48 -16.86
N ASP A 207 -13.50 10.81 -17.75
CA ASP A 207 -13.71 11.72 -18.90
C ASP A 207 -14.51 11.01 -20.00
N THR A 208 -15.80 10.75 -19.74
CA THR A 208 -16.66 10.02 -20.69
C THR A 208 -17.09 10.86 -21.89
N ASN A 209 -16.97 12.19 -21.82
CA ASN A 209 -17.23 13.06 -22.98
C ASN A 209 -15.98 13.18 -23.90
N GLY A 210 -14.79 12.80 -23.40
CA GLY A 210 -13.57 12.62 -24.17
C GLY A 210 -12.80 13.91 -24.47
N ASN A 211 -13.07 15.01 -23.75
CA ASN A 211 -12.48 16.32 -24.05
C ASN A 211 -11.19 16.64 -23.28
N GLY A 212 -10.75 15.73 -22.41
CA GLY A 212 -9.52 15.84 -21.62
C GLY A 212 -9.61 16.80 -20.44
N ARG A 213 -10.82 17.20 -20.01
CA ARG A 213 -11.06 18.12 -18.90
C ARG A 213 -12.17 17.60 -18.02
N ARG A 214 -12.02 17.78 -16.70
CA ARG A 214 -13.11 17.49 -15.79
C ARG A 214 -14.21 18.56 -15.89
N ASP A 215 -15.40 18.12 -16.28
CA ASP A 215 -16.60 18.92 -16.45
C ASP A 215 -17.70 18.55 -15.44
N ALA A 216 -18.91 19.05 -15.67
CA ALA A 216 -20.10 18.57 -14.99
C ALA A 216 -20.30 17.07 -15.28
N TYR A 217 -20.28 16.24 -14.24
CA TYR A 217 -20.45 14.80 -14.35
C TYR A 217 -21.83 14.31 -13.89
N VAL A 218 -22.28 13.18 -14.43
CA VAL A 218 -23.40 12.41 -13.87
C VAL A 218 -22.91 11.53 -12.71
N GLY A 219 -23.81 11.19 -11.79
CA GLY A 219 -23.54 10.35 -10.63
C GLY A 219 -23.29 8.88 -10.97
N PRO A 220 -22.82 8.07 -10.00
CA PRO A 220 -22.39 6.68 -10.23
C PRO A 220 -23.50 5.74 -10.72
N GLU A 221 -24.75 5.97 -10.31
CA GLU A 221 -25.90 5.15 -10.72
C GLU A 221 -26.61 5.67 -11.98
N GLU A 222 -26.26 6.86 -12.46
CA GLU A 222 -26.91 7.48 -13.63
C GLU A 222 -26.30 6.92 -14.94
N PRO A 223 -27.07 6.81 -16.03
CA PRO A 223 -26.50 6.39 -17.32
C PRO A 223 -25.44 7.38 -17.82
N ILE A 224 -24.50 6.90 -18.65
CA ILE A 224 -23.52 7.79 -19.31
C ILE A 224 -24.27 8.80 -20.18
N ASP A 225 -23.93 10.08 -20.02
CA ASP A 225 -24.38 11.17 -20.86
C ASP A 225 -23.21 11.60 -21.77
N PRO A 226 -23.36 11.54 -23.11
CA PRO A 226 -22.26 11.86 -24.04
C PRO A 226 -21.70 13.28 -23.94
N THR A 227 -22.40 14.19 -23.26
CA THR A 227 -21.98 15.59 -23.08
C THR A 227 -21.33 15.85 -21.72
N ARG A 228 -21.21 14.82 -20.87
CA ARG A 228 -20.80 14.94 -19.47
C ARG A 228 -19.83 13.84 -19.09
N ASP A 229 -19.10 14.11 -18.01
CA ASP A 229 -18.26 13.13 -17.35
C ASP A 229 -19.06 12.16 -16.49
N LYS A 230 -18.40 11.12 -15.98
CA LYS A 230 -19.03 10.08 -15.16
C LYS A 230 -18.29 9.90 -13.85
N ARG A 231 -18.97 10.15 -12.74
CA ARG A 231 -18.45 9.69 -11.44
C ARG A 231 -18.54 8.18 -11.35
N ILE A 232 -17.48 7.55 -10.84
CA ILE A 232 -17.44 6.11 -10.57
C ILE A 232 -17.20 5.80 -9.09
N LEU A 233 -17.56 4.59 -8.69
CA LEU A 233 -17.26 3.98 -7.40
C LEU A 233 -16.68 2.58 -7.68
N PRO A 234 -15.42 2.49 -8.14
CA PRO A 234 -14.90 1.25 -8.73
C PRO A 234 -14.68 0.14 -7.70
N GLY A 235 -14.65 0.48 -6.41
CA GLY A 235 -14.39 -0.44 -5.30
C GLY A 235 -13.60 0.25 -4.19
N TYR A 236 -12.96 -0.53 -3.34
CA TYR A 236 -12.07 -0.02 -2.30
C TYR A 236 -10.69 0.26 -2.88
N VAL A 237 -10.25 1.52 -2.86
CA VAL A 237 -8.90 1.91 -3.28
C VAL A 237 -7.92 1.35 -2.24
N TYR A 238 -7.14 0.34 -2.64
CA TYR A 238 -6.36 -0.49 -1.72
C TYR A 238 -4.89 -0.09 -1.66
N GLY A 239 -4.11 -0.35 -2.72
CA GLY A 239 -2.74 0.15 -2.88
C GLY A 239 -2.75 1.55 -3.48
N ILE A 240 -1.67 2.31 -3.31
CA ILE A 240 -1.48 3.62 -3.95
C ILE A 240 0.00 3.86 -4.18
N ALA A 241 0.34 4.39 -5.35
CA ALA A 241 1.71 4.76 -5.70
C ALA A 241 1.71 5.93 -6.69
N PRO A 242 2.22 7.11 -6.30
CA PRO A 242 2.55 8.18 -7.22
C PRO A 242 3.63 7.73 -8.21
N ALA A 243 3.46 8.11 -9.48
CA ALA A 243 4.42 7.88 -10.54
C ALA A 243 5.27 9.13 -10.81
N PRO A 244 6.48 8.99 -11.38
CA PRO A 244 7.32 10.14 -11.73
C PRO A 244 6.71 11.10 -12.75
N ASP A 245 5.67 10.69 -13.50
CA ASP A 245 4.95 11.55 -14.46
C ASP A 245 3.91 12.48 -13.80
N GLY A 246 3.79 12.45 -12.47
CA GLY A 246 2.82 13.21 -11.69
C GLY A 246 1.43 12.57 -11.61
N SER A 247 1.21 11.43 -12.26
CA SER A 247 -0.01 10.64 -12.06
C SER A 247 0.10 9.80 -10.79
N VAL A 248 -1.05 9.37 -10.26
CA VAL A 248 -1.13 8.50 -9.09
C VAL A 248 -1.88 7.25 -9.47
N TRP A 249 -1.30 6.09 -9.18
CA TRP A 249 -1.89 4.80 -9.50
C TRP A 249 -2.38 4.12 -8.24
N ALA A 250 -3.48 3.38 -8.37
CA ALA A 250 -4.02 2.61 -7.26
C ALA A 250 -4.67 1.32 -7.75
N SER A 251 -4.57 0.27 -6.94
CA SER A 251 -5.34 -0.95 -7.13
C SER A 251 -6.71 -0.79 -6.49
N VAL A 252 -7.70 -1.44 -7.09
CA VAL A 252 -9.08 -1.44 -6.64
C VAL A 252 -9.48 -2.84 -6.24
N LEU A 253 -9.72 -3.01 -4.94
CA LEU A 253 -10.24 -4.23 -4.36
C LEU A 253 -11.77 -4.20 -4.38
N THR A 254 -12.38 -5.24 -4.92
CA THR A 254 -13.83 -5.40 -5.03
C THR A 254 -14.29 -6.63 -4.24
N SER A 255 -15.56 -6.63 -3.81
CA SER A 255 -16.16 -7.81 -3.15
C SER A 255 -16.37 -8.97 -4.12
N GLU A 256 -16.52 -8.66 -5.41
CA GLU A 256 -16.67 -9.62 -6.51
C GLU A 256 -15.59 -9.36 -7.56
N PRO A 257 -14.99 -10.40 -8.17
CA PRO A 257 -14.06 -10.23 -9.30
C PRO A 257 -14.64 -9.33 -10.42
N PRO A 258 -13.79 -8.61 -11.19
CA PRO A 258 -12.37 -8.89 -11.31
C PRO A 258 -11.44 -7.96 -10.51
N GLY A 259 -11.92 -6.80 -10.07
CA GLY A 259 -11.06 -5.72 -9.60
C GLY A 259 -10.32 -5.02 -10.75
N ALA A 260 -9.56 -3.98 -10.42
CA ALA A 260 -8.99 -3.07 -11.41
C ALA A 260 -7.73 -2.36 -10.90
N VAL A 261 -7.08 -1.62 -11.80
CA VAL A 261 -6.21 -0.49 -11.43
C VAL A 261 -6.82 0.81 -11.94
N ILE A 262 -6.60 1.90 -11.23
CA ILE A 262 -6.98 3.24 -11.64
C ILE A 262 -5.74 4.13 -11.76
N ARG A 263 -5.78 5.04 -12.73
CA ARG A 263 -4.83 6.14 -12.86
C ARG A 263 -5.55 7.44 -12.51
N ILE A 264 -4.97 8.23 -11.64
CA ILE A 264 -5.50 9.50 -11.16
C ILE A 264 -4.56 10.59 -11.69
N VAL A 265 -5.13 11.58 -12.38
CA VAL A 265 -4.38 12.70 -12.96
C VAL A 265 -4.88 13.97 -12.27
N PRO A 266 -4.14 14.52 -11.28
CA PRO A 266 -4.63 15.62 -10.44
C PRO A 266 -4.95 16.90 -11.23
N GLY A 267 -4.07 17.29 -12.17
CA GLY A 267 -4.10 18.60 -12.80
C GLY A 267 -3.75 19.73 -11.82
N ASP A 268 -3.95 20.98 -12.23
CA ASP A 268 -3.45 22.16 -11.50
C ASP A 268 -4.31 22.56 -10.28
N ASP A 269 -5.58 22.14 -10.22
CA ASP A 269 -6.48 22.35 -9.07
C ASP A 269 -7.17 21.02 -8.73
N PRO A 270 -6.46 20.10 -8.05
CA PRO A 270 -6.86 18.70 -7.97
C PRO A 270 -8.32 18.44 -7.56
N PRO A 271 -8.93 19.15 -6.60
CA PRO A 271 -10.35 18.97 -6.29
C PRO A 271 -11.29 19.14 -7.51
N ARG A 272 -10.96 20.06 -8.43
CA ARG A 272 -11.76 20.42 -9.62
C ARG A 272 -11.30 19.77 -10.91
N THR A 273 -10.00 19.55 -11.07
CA THR A 273 -9.41 19.12 -12.35
C THR A 273 -9.11 17.63 -12.42
N THR A 274 -9.15 16.92 -11.29
CA THR A 274 -8.75 15.50 -11.29
C THR A 274 -9.63 14.66 -12.21
N LEU A 275 -8.99 13.97 -13.14
CA LEU A 275 -9.59 12.90 -13.94
C LEU A 275 -9.04 11.53 -13.49
N THR A 276 -9.84 10.51 -13.71
CA THR A 276 -9.53 9.11 -13.40
C THR A 276 -9.68 8.27 -14.67
N GLU A 277 -8.75 7.36 -14.87
CA GLU A 277 -8.86 6.27 -15.84
C GLU A 277 -9.06 4.96 -15.07
N LEU A 278 -9.84 4.04 -15.62
CA LEU A 278 -10.14 2.73 -15.02
C LEU A 278 -9.74 1.62 -15.97
N TYR A 279 -8.99 0.65 -15.47
CA TYR A 279 -8.53 -0.52 -16.20
C TYR A 279 -8.89 -1.79 -15.43
N GLU A 280 -9.95 -2.48 -15.88
CA GLU A 280 -10.36 -3.76 -15.31
C GLU A 280 -9.41 -4.87 -15.77
N LEU A 281 -9.13 -5.84 -14.88
CA LEU A 281 -8.47 -7.07 -15.28
C LEU A 281 -9.32 -7.80 -16.34
N PRO A 282 -8.70 -8.46 -17.34
CA PRO A 282 -9.40 -9.11 -18.45
C PRO A 282 -10.04 -10.45 -18.05
N TRP A 283 -10.47 -10.58 -16.80
CA TRP A 283 -11.04 -11.80 -16.24
C TRP A 283 -12.25 -12.28 -17.03
N ARG A 284 -12.21 -13.54 -17.45
CA ARG A 284 -13.21 -14.20 -18.32
C ARG A 284 -13.47 -13.48 -19.63
N ASP A 285 -12.54 -12.65 -20.09
CA ASP A 285 -12.60 -12.09 -21.44
C ASP A 285 -12.24 -13.19 -22.45
N PRO A 286 -13.15 -13.58 -23.36
CA PRO A 286 -12.86 -14.60 -24.37
C PRO A 286 -11.83 -14.15 -25.42
N GLY A 287 -11.54 -12.86 -25.52
CA GLY A 287 -10.54 -12.28 -26.41
C GLY A 287 -9.15 -12.12 -25.81
N ALA A 288 -9.00 -12.31 -24.49
CA ALA A 288 -7.72 -12.21 -23.80
C ALA A 288 -6.93 -13.53 -23.82
N ASP A 289 -5.62 -13.44 -23.55
CA ASP A 289 -4.80 -14.61 -23.27
C ASP A 289 -5.42 -15.47 -22.13
N PRO A 290 -5.46 -16.81 -22.22
CA PRO A 290 -6.11 -17.65 -21.21
C PRO A 290 -5.55 -17.50 -19.79
N GLU A 291 -4.26 -17.18 -19.64
CA GLU A 291 -3.65 -16.91 -18.34
C GLU A 291 -4.17 -15.58 -17.79
N ALA A 292 -4.17 -14.54 -18.63
CA ALA A 292 -4.70 -13.23 -18.27
C ALA A 292 -6.20 -13.28 -17.93
N ALA A 293 -6.99 -14.04 -18.70
CA ALA A 293 -8.42 -14.24 -18.45
C ALA A 293 -8.73 -15.01 -17.16
N ALA A 294 -7.73 -15.67 -16.57
CA ALA A 294 -7.84 -16.35 -15.28
C ALA A 294 -7.46 -15.46 -14.08
N GLY A 295 -6.80 -14.32 -14.32
CA GLY A 295 -6.39 -13.39 -13.28
C GLY A 295 -7.56 -12.64 -12.64
N PHE A 296 -7.61 -12.54 -11.31
CA PHE A 296 -8.64 -11.75 -10.61
C PHE A 296 -8.21 -11.25 -9.23
N SER A 297 -8.91 -10.21 -8.78
CA SER A 297 -8.88 -9.62 -7.44
C SER A 297 -7.47 -9.17 -7.02
N PRO A 298 -7.02 -7.98 -7.49
CA PRO A 298 -5.75 -7.41 -7.06
C PRO A 298 -5.83 -7.00 -5.58
N ARG A 299 -4.67 -6.98 -4.92
CA ARG A 299 -4.52 -6.44 -3.55
C ARG A 299 -3.60 -5.23 -3.53
N GLY A 300 -2.42 -5.34 -2.93
CA GLY A 300 -1.39 -4.30 -3.01
C GLY A 300 -0.93 -4.09 -4.44
N MET A 301 -0.29 -2.96 -4.71
CA MET A 301 0.28 -2.70 -6.02
C MET A 301 1.42 -1.73 -5.89
N ASP A 302 2.27 -1.71 -6.90
CA ASP A 302 3.28 -0.68 -7.01
C ASP A 302 3.57 -0.36 -8.49
N ILE A 303 4.21 0.77 -8.75
CA ILE A 303 4.49 1.28 -10.10
C ILE A 303 5.98 1.41 -10.32
N SER A 304 6.45 1.05 -11.50
CA SER A 304 7.84 1.30 -11.92
C SER A 304 8.07 2.77 -12.28
N ARG A 305 9.33 3.19 -12.36
CA ARG A 305 9.67 4.57 -12.77
C ARG A 305 9.27 4.87 -14.22
N GLU A 306 9.07 3.83 -15.03
CA GLU A 306 8.64 3.88 -16.42
C GLU A 306 7.10 3.91 -16.56
N GLY A 307 6.36 3.89 -15.45
CA GLY A 307 4.90 3.96 -15.46
C GLY A 307 4.19 2.62 -15.68
N VAL A 308 4.86 1.50 -15.39
CA VAL A 308 4.26 0.15 -15.46
C VAL A 308 3.78 -0.28 -14.08
N VAL A 309 2.50 -0.62 -13.98
CA VAL A 309 1.90 -1.07 -12.71
C VAL A 309 2.08 -2.57 -12.54
N TRP A 310 2.36 -2.98 -11.31
CA TRP A 310 2.47 -4.37 -10.90
C TRP A 310 1.59 -4.65 -9.69
N THR A 311 0.88 -5.78 -9.68
CA THR A 311 0.00 -6.16 -8.58
C THR A 311 -0.15 -7.68 -8.46
N PRO A 312 -0.17 -8.26 -7.24
CA PRO A 312 -0.48 -9.66 -7.06
C PRO A 312 -1.99 -9.87 -7.13
N LEU A 313 -2.38 -11.01 -7.71
CA LEU A 313 -3.77 -11.41 -7.89
C LEU A 313 -4.11 -12.59 -6.98
N ALA A 314 -5.34 -12.60 -6.45
CA ALA A 314 -5.83 -13.71 -5.63
C ALA A 314 -5.84 -15.07 -6.35
N SER A 315 -5.74 -15.07 -7.67
CA SER A 315 -5.54 -16.24 -8.54
C SER A 315 -4.14 -16.88 -8.47
N GLY A 316 -3.19 -16.32 -7.70
CA GLY A 316 -1.81 -16.81 -7.62
C GLY A 316 -0.96 -16.39 -8.82
N HIS A 317 -1.16 -15.14 -9.28
CA HIS A 317 -0.41 -14.53 -10.37
C HIS A 317 0.14 -13.16 -9.96
N LEU A 318 1.21 -12.72 -10.62
CA LEU A 318 1.63 -11.33 -10.70
C LEU A 318 1.11 -10.72 -12.01
N ALA A 319 0.33 -9.65 -11.93
CA ALA A 319 -0.12 -8.90 -13.09
C ALA A 319 0.77 -7.68 -13.33
N ARG A 320 1.06 -7.44 -14.61
CA ARG A 320 1.69 -6.26 -15.18
C ARG A 320 0.63 -5.49 -15.98
N PHE A 321 0.54 -4.18 -15.77
CA PHE A 321 -0.25 -3.28 -16.61
C PHE A 321 0.61 -2.18 -17.20
N ASP A 322 0.65 -2.11 -18.52
CA ASP A 322 1.37 -1.11 -19.30
C ASP A 322 0.40 -0.31 -20.16
N ARG A 323 0.11 0.92 -19.71
CA ARG A 323 -0.80 1.85 -20.38
C ARG A 323 -0.33 2.20 -21.80
N SER A 324 0.97 2.14 -22.09
CA SER A 324 1.49 2.50 -23.42
C SER A 324 1.16 1.46 -24.49
N ALA A 325 0.83 0.23 -24.08
CA ALA A 325 0.39 -0.82 -24.99
C ALA A 325 -1.06 -0.62 -25.47
N CYS A 326 -1.84 0.25 -24.82
CA CYS A 326 -3.23 0.49 -25.17
C CYS A 326 -3.38 1.04 -26.60
N GLN A 327 -4.23 0.38 -27.40
CA GLN A 327 -4.49 0.69 -28.81
C GLN A 327 -5.76 1.54 -28.99
N GLY A 328 -6.72 1.42 -28.07
CA GLY A 328 -7.97 2.17 -28.08
C GLY A 328 -7.88 3.56 -27.45
N PRO A 329 -8.94 4.38 -27.59
CA PRO A 329 -9.09 5.62 -26.83
C PRO A 329 -9.04 5.36 -25.31
N LEU A 330 -8.36 6.24 -24.58
CA LEU A 330 -8.18 6.14 -23.12
C LEU A 330 -9.20 6.99 -22.33
N ASN A 331 -10.08 7.68 -23.06
CA ASN A 331 -11.21 8.44 -22.57
C ASN A 331 -12.39 8.30 -23.57
N GLY A 332 -13.52 8.90 -23.23
CA GLY A 332 -14.75 8.79 -24.01
C GLY A 332 -15.70 7.69 -23.49
N PRO A 333 -16.84 7.47 -24.18
CA PRO A 333 -17.96 6.67 -23.65
C PRO A 333 -17.66 5.17 -23.55
N GLU A 334 -16.63 4.69 -24.25
CA GLU A 334 -16.21 3.28 -24.24
C GLU A 334 -15.03 3.02 -23.30
N ALA A 335 -14.33 4.06 -22.84
CA ALA A 335 -13.17 3.95 -21.96
C ALA A 335 -13.57 3.76 -20.47
N THR A 336 -14.32 2.69 -20.20
CA THR A 336 -15.04 2.50 -18.92
C THR A 336 -14.53 1.30 -18.12
N GLY A 337 -13.32 0.82 -18.39
CA GLY A 337 -12.71 -0.33 -17.70
C GLY A 337 -12.04 -1.35 -18.63
N ARG A 338 -12.79 -1.88 -19.60
CA ARG A 338 -12.37 -3.03 -20.43
C ARG A 338 -11.75 -2.67 -21.78
N HIS A 339 -11.46 -1.40 -22.01
CA HIS A 339 -11.06 -0.87 -23.30
C HIS A 339 -9.57 -1.07 -23.63
N CYS A 340 -8.75 -1.54 -22.68
CA CYS A 340 -7.34 -1.83 -22.88
C CYS A 340 -6.93 -3.22 -22.34
N PRO A 341 -7.48 -4.32 -22.89
CA PRO A 341 -7.01 -5.67 -22.56
C PRO A 341 -5.53 -5.91 -22.89
N GLU A 342 -5.02 -5.25 -23.93
CA GLU A 342 -3.64 -5.31 -24.42
C GLU A 342 -2.59 -4.74 -23.46
N GLY A 343 -3.01 -3.91 -22.50
CA GLY A 343 -2.13 -3.42 -21.45
C GLY A 343 -1.78 -4.49 -20.42
N TRP A 344 -2.54 -5.58 -20.35
CA TRP A 344 -2.38 -6.61 -19.33
C TRP A 344 -1.46 -7.75 -19.76
N THR A 345 -0.53 -8.11 -18.88
CA THR A 345 0.22 -9.36 -18.92
C THR A 345 0.16 -9.99 -17.54
N VAL A 346 0.02 -11.31 -17.46
CA VAL A 346 -0.13 -12.02 -16.19
C VAL A 346 0.87 -13.17 -16.13
N HIS A 347 1.63 -13.22 -15.03
CA HIS A 347 2.68 -14.21 -14.78
C HIS A 347 2.26 -15.13 -13.64
N ARG A 348 2.21 -16.43 -13.88
CA ARG A 348 1.91 -17.41 -12.83
C ARG A 348 3.02 -17.46 -11.81
N GLU A 349 2.68 -17.32 -10.54
CA GLU A 349 3.66 -17.41 -9.45
C GLU A 349 4.17 -18.86 -9.28
N PRO A 350 5.40 -19.05 -8.78
CA PRO A 350 6.12 -20.33 -8.85
C PRO A 350 5.68 -21.34 -7.78
N LEU A 351 4.37 -21.60 -7.66
CA LEU A 351 3.80 -22.66 -6.83
C LEU A 351 2.86 -23.58 -7.62
N PRO A 352 2.69 -24.85 -7.17
CA PRO A 352 1.73 -25.75 -7.77
C PRO A 352 0.30 -25.22 -7.65
N GLN A 353 -0.55 -25.63 -8.57
CA GLN A 353 -1.98 -25.39 -8.48
C GLN A 353 -2.66 -26.37 -7.53
N MET A 354 -3.74 -25.93 -6.86
CA MET A 354 -4.56 -26.79 -6.02
C MET A 354 -5.24 -27.90 -6.84
N ARG A 355 -5.29 -29.13 -6.30
CA ARG A 355 -5.90 -30.28 -6.96
C ARG A 355 -7.38 -30.02 -7.30
N GLY A 356 -7.75 -30.24 -8.55
CA GLY A 356 -9.14 -30.14 -9.03
C GLY A 356 -9.53 -28.74 -9.50
N VAL A 357 -8.68 -27.73 -9.35
CA VAL A 357 -8.85 -26.43 -9.99
C VAL A 357 -8.42 -26.56 -11.45
N THR A 358 -9.24 -26.05 -12.38
CA THR A 358 -9.00 -26.12 -13.82
C THR A 358 -8.66 -24.78 -14.47
N ALA A 359 -9.01 -23.67 -13.82
CA ALA A 359 -8.60 -22.33 -14.26
C ALA A 359 -7.10 -22.14 -13.99
N PRO A 360 -6.32 -21.56 -14.91
CA PRO A 360 -4.91 -21.22 -14.69
C PRO A 360 -4.65 -20.45 -13.39
N GLY A 361 -3.51 -20.70 -12.76
CA GLY A 361 -3.09 -20.04 -11.52
C GLY A 361 -2.17 -20.90 -10.67
N SER A 362 -1.88 -20.41 -9.46
CA SER A 362 -1.06 -21.10 -8.47
C SER A 362 -1.72 -21.09 -7.09
N ALA A 363 -1.21 -21.90 -6.17
CA ALA A 363 -1.59 -21.89 -4.76
C ALA A 363 -0.93 -20.74 -3.96
N GLU A 364 -0.25 -19.81 -4.63
CA GLU A 364 0.34 -18.64 -3.99
C GLU A 364 -0.75 -17.67 -3.47
N ALA A 365 -0.39 -16.90 -2.45
CA ALA A 365 -1.25 -15.96 -1.75
C ALA A 365 -0.50 -14.64 -1.46
N SER A 366 0.10 -14.06 -2.49
CA SER A 366 0.83 -12.80 -2.40
C SER A 366 -0.05 -11.63 -1.95
N TYR A 367 0.48 -10.77 -1.07
CA TYR A 367 -0.30 -9.67 -0.48
C TYR A 367 -0.08 -8.34 -1.19
N TYR A 368 1.17 -8.05 -1.54
CA TYR A 368 1.62 -6.78 -2.11
C TYR A 368 2.72 -7.04 -3.15
N THR A 369 2.83 -6.14 -4.13
CA THR A 369 3.99 -6.07 -5.03
C THR A 369 4.73 -4.78 -4.73
N TRP A 370 6.05 -4.85 -4.57
CA TRP A 370 6.94 -3.69 -4.48
C TRP A 370 7.89 -3.70 -5.69
N VAL A 371 8.18 -2.53 -6.27
CA VAL A 371 9.04 -2.38 -7.44
C VAL A 371 10.34 -1.68 -7.04
N ASP A 372 11.47 -2.34 -7.31
CA ASP A 372 12.80 -1.86 -6.94
C ASP A 372 13.28 -0.71 -7.83
N TRP A 373 12.96 0.53 -7.48
CA TRP A 373 13.32 1.70 -8.32
C TRP A 373 14.83 1.90 -8.51
N PHE A 374 15.64 1.47 -7.56
CA PHE A 374 17.05 1.89 -7.44
C PHE A 374 18.03 0.73 -7.24
N ASP A 375 17.59 -0.49 -7.54
CA ASP A 375 18.37 -1.71 -7.39
C ASP A 375 18.85 -1.93 -5.93
N ALA A 376 17.99 -1.64 -4.96
CA ALA A 376 18.28 -1.90 -3.54
C ALA A 376 18.38 -3.41 -3.25
N SER A 377 17.84 -4.27 -4.12
CA SER A 377 17.99 -5.72 -4.06
C SER A 377 19.33 -6.21 -4.62
N GLY A 378 19.86 -5.55 -5.66
CA GLY A 378 20.96 -6.07 -6.50
C GLY A 378 20.48 -6.99 -7.64
N LEU A 379 19.18 -7.11 -7.87
CA LEU A 379 18.58 -7.89 -8.98
C LEU A 379 18.29 -7.07 -10.23
N GLY A 380 18.48 -5.75 -10.19
CA GLY A 380 18.21 -4.81 -11.26
C GLY A 380 17.11 -3.81 -10.88
N ALA A 381 17.31 -2.55 -11.29
CA ALA A 381 16.30 -1.52 -11.16
C ALA A 381 15.05 -1.85 -12.00
N GLY A 382 13.87 -1.55 -11.46
CA GLY A 382 12.57 -1.87 -12.04
C GLY A 382 12.06 -3.26 -11.72
N THR A 383 12.80 -4.10 -10.97
CA THR A 383 12.39 -5.47 -10.64
C THR A 383 11.14 -5.47 -9.75
N PRO A 384 10.01 -6.07 -10.16
CA PRO A 384 8.85 -6.27 -9.29
C PRO A 384 9.07 -7.47 -8.37
N ILE A 385 8.68 -7.32 -7.11
CA ILE A 385 8.87 -8.30 -6.04
C ILE A 385 7.55 -8.48 -5.27
N ASN A 386 7.01 -9.70 -5.30
CA ASN A 386 5.81 -10.06 -4.54
C ASN A 386 6.15 -10.57 -3.14
N THR A 387 5.27 -10.25 -2.20
CA THR A 387 5.26 -10.84 -0.85
C THR A 387 4.61 -12.23 -0.86
N GLY A 388 5.34 -13.24 -1.34
CA GLY A 388 4.89 -14.63 -1.53
C GLY A 388 4.67 -15.40 -0.23
N ASN A 389 3.49 -15.22 0.36
CA ASN A 389 3.15 -15.81 1.66
C ASN A 389 3.15 -17.34 1.67
N ALA A 390 2.56 -18.00 0.68
CA ALA A 390 2.50 -19.45 0.64
C ALA A 390 3.87 -20.08 0.28
N SER A 391 4.73 -19.32 -0.41
CA SER A 391 6.13 -19.69 -0.65
C SER A 391 7.07 -19.40 0.53
N GLU A 392 6.57 -18.73 1.58
CA GLU A 392 7.36 -18.24 2.72
C GLU A 392 8.60 -17.46 2.26
N GLY A 393 8.42 -16.55 1.30
CA GLY A 393 9.52 -15.79 0.73
C GLY A 393 9.11 -14.58 -0.08
N LEU A 394 10.11 -13.87 -0.61
CA LEU A 394 9.92 -12.82 -1.59
C LEU A 394 10.11 -13.40 -3.00
N LEU A 395 9.24 -13.00 -3.94
CA LEU A 395 9.20 -13.52 -5.32
C LEU A 395 9.55 -12.40 -6.29
N ALA A 396 10.80 -12.32 -6.73
CA ALA A 396 11.23 -11.35 -7.73
C ALA A 396 11.08 -11.94 -9.14
N LEU A 397 10.52 -11.17 -10.06
CA LEU A 397 10.47 -11.53 -11.48
C LEU A 397 11.61 -10.80 -12.22
N VAL A 398 12.66 -11.53 -12.57
CA VAL A 398 13.88 -11.02 -13.22
C VAL A 398 13.98 -11.66 -14.59
N ASP A 399 13.98 -10.85 -15.65
CA ASP A 399 14.03 -11.33 -17.05
C ASP A 399 12.99 -12.43 -17.34
N GLU A 400 11.75 -12.23 -16.86
CA GLU A 400 10.62 -13.19 -16.95
C GLU A 400 10.81 -14.52 -16.18
N GLU A 401 11.90 -14.65 -15.40
CA GLU A 401 12.16 -15.80 -14.54
C GLU A 401 11.98 -15.47 -13.05
N TRP A 402 11.54 -16.45 -12.27
CA TRP A 402 11.30 -16.27 -10.84
C TRP A 402 12.55 -16.51 -10.00
N VAL A 403 12.97 -15.48 -9.27
CA VAL A 403 13.94 -15.59 -8.17
C VAL A 403 13.18 -15.65 -6.85
N VAL A 404 13.28 -16.79 -6.16
CA VAL A 404 12.56 -17.05 -4.90
C VAL A 404 13.50 -16.91 -3.70
N MET A 405 13.30 -15.87 -2.90
CA MET A 405 14.06 -15.59 -1.68
C MET A 405 13.32 -16.16 -0.45
N ARG A 406 13.47 -17.46 -0.20
CA ARG A 406 12.79 -18.16 0.91
C ARG A 406 13.41 -17.86 2.26
N VAL A 407 12.57 -17.68 3.27
CA VAL A 407 12.97 -17.67 4.69
C VAL A 407 12.77 -19.07 5.25
N PRO A 408 13.85 -19.85 5.47
CA PRO A 408 13.72 -21.27 5.79
C PRO A 408 13.34 -21.54 7.25
N TYR A 409 13.49 -20.55 8.14
CA TYR A 409 13.20 -20.68 9.55
C TYR A 409 13.04 -19.32 10.23
N PRO A 410 12.09 -19.16 11.17
CA PRO A 410 11.01 -20.12 11.44
C PRO A 410 10.01 -20.17 10.28
N MET A 411 9.35 -21.33 10.10
CA MET A 411 8.23 -21.46 9.18
C MET A 411 7.10 -20.49 9.57
N GLY A 412 6.35 -20.04 8.57
CA GLY A 412 5.32 -19.02 8.71
C GLY A 412 5.81 -17.60 8.43
N PHE A 413 6.82 -17.43 7.57
CA PHE A 413 7.17 -16.11 7.02
C PHE A 413 6.08 -15.63 6.05
N TYR A 414 4.99 -15.15 6.64
CA TYR A 414 3.98 -14.39 5.94
C TYR A 414 4.32 -12.92 6.07
N THR A 415 4.41 -12.22 4.96
CA THR A 415 4.76 -10.81 4.94
C THR A 415 3.75 -10.04 4.09
N LYS A 416 3.47 -8.82 4.51
CA LYS A 416 2.49 -7.95 3.86
C LYS A 416 3.13 -6.81 3.11
N TRP A 417 4.29 -6.37 3.55
CA TRP A 417 5.02 -5.26 2.97
C TRP A 417 6.51 -5.54 2.99
N MET A 418 7.23 -4.87 2.11
CA MET A 418 8.68 -4.84 2.10
C MET A 418 9.19 -3.48 1.65
N ASP A 419 10.44 -3.19 2.00
CA ASP A 419 11.12 -1.97 1.61
C ASP A 419 12.58 -2.28 1.20
N GLY A 420 13.19 -1.39 0.42
CA GLY A 420 14.55 -1.56 -0.10
C GLY A 420 15.45 -0.40 0.32
N ARG A 421 16.59 -0.71 0.94
CA ARG A 421 17.53 0.29 1.47
C ARG A 421 18.96 0.06 0.97
N ILE A 422 19.66 1.15 0.72
CA ILE A 422 21.08 1.18 0.40
C ILE A 422 21.80 1.88 1.55
N ASP A 423 22.45 1.07 2.40
CA ASP A 423 23.27 1.52 3.52
C ASP A 423 24.64 2.08 3.05
N ASP A 424 25.25 1.44 2.04
CA ASP A 424 26.54 1.89 1.47
C ASP A 424 26.60 1.53 -0.03
N PRO A 425 26.52 2.52 -0.95
CA PRO A 425 26.56 2.26 -2.38
C PRO A 425 27.88 1.64 -2.86
N ASP A 426 28.99 1.87 -2.14
CA ASP A 426 30.33 1.40 -2.48
C ASP A 426 30.65 0.01 -1.90
N ALA A 427 29.84 -0.50 -0.96
CA ALA A 427 30.02 -1.83 -0.35
C ALA A 427 29.46 -2.99 -1.20
N GLY A 428 29.01 -2.71 -2.44
CA GLY A 428 28.41 -3.71 -3.32
C GLY A 428 27.15 -4.34 -2.70
N TRP A 429 27.03 -5.67 -2.77
CA TRP A 429 25.85 -6.38 -2.24
C TRP A 429 25.67 -6.26 -0.72
N LYS A 430 26.72 -5.91 0.03
CA LYS A 430 26.66 -5.78 1.50
C LYS A 430 26.06 -4.47 1.97
N GLY A 431 26.17 -3.43 1.17
CA GLY A 431 25.55 -2.14 1.46
C GLY A 431 24.12 -2.04 0.94
N ARG A 432 23.56 -3.13 0.41
CA ARG A 432 22.21 -3.21 -0.13
C ARG A 432 21.39 -4.21 0.66
N GLY A 433 20.10 -3.98 0.80
CA GLY A 433 19.22 -4.96 1.42
C GLY A 433 17.73 -4.66 1.26
N LEU A 434 16.98 -5.75 1.16
CA LEU A 434 15.52 -5.73 1.28
C LEU A 434 15.14 -6.01 2.72
N TRP A 435 14.15 -5.29 3.22
CA TRP A 435 13.63 -5.41 4.58
C TRP A 435 12.17 -5.83 4.50
N ALA A 436 11.82 -6.89 5.21
CA ALA A 436 10.46 -7.34 5.36
C ALA A 436 10.22 -7.81 6.79
N THR A 437 8.97 -8.04 7.15
CA THR A 437 8.62 -8.50 8.48
C THR A 437 7.71 -9.72 8.43
N VAL A 438 7.75 -10.52 9.49
CA VAL A 438 6.77 -11.56 9.77
C VAL A 438 5.45 -10.88 10.20
N SER A 439 4.56 -10.71 9.23
CA SER A 439 3.25 -10.05 9.34
C SER A 439 2.10 -10.99 9.66
N THR A 440 2.34 -12.12 10.33
CA THR A 440 1.26 -13.01 10.76
C THR A 440 0.46 -12.38 11.90
N ARG A 441 -0.87 -12.53 11.85
CA ARG A 441 -1.77 -12.08 12.92
C ARG A 441 -1.53 -12.80 14.25
N ALA A 442 -1.08 -14.04 14.19
CA ALA A 442 -0.90 -14.88 15.37
C ALA A 442 0.51 -15.47 15.33
N PRO A 443 1.55 -14.73 15.75
CA PRO A 443 2.92 -15.25 15.75
C PRO A 443 3.04 -16.52 16.62
N PHE A 444 2.20 -16.63 17.66
CA PHE A 444 2.09 -17.82 18.50
C PHE A 444 1.53 -19.08 17.79
N HIS A 445 1.02 -18.99 16.56
CA HIS A 445 0.66 -20.15 15.73
C HIS A 445 1.82 -20.67 14.87
N MET A 446 2.96 -19.97 14.82
CA MET A 446 4.15 -20.47 14.15
C MET A 446 4.73 -21.67 14.91
N GLU A 447 5.64 -22.41 14.26
CA GLU A 447 6.20 -23.65 14.82
C GLU A 447 6.89 -23.47 16.19
N THR A 448 7.34 -22.25 16.50
CA THR A 448 7.97 -21.88 17.77
C THR A 448 6.96 -21.67 18.91
N GLY A 449 5.65 -21.61 18.62
CA GLY A 449 4.56 -21.68 19.59
C GLY A 449 4.36 -20.44 20.46
N LYS A 450 3.75 -20.62 21.64
CA LYS A 450 3.41 -19.54 22.57
C LYS A 450 4.67 -18.77 23.00
N GLY A 451 4.66 -17.45 22.87
CA GLY A 451 5.82 -16.59 23.17
C GLY A 451 6.62 -16.15 21.94
N THR A 452 6.31 -16.70 20.76
CA THR A 452 6.88 -16.23 19.49
C THR A 452 6.50 -14.76 19.25
N THR A 453 7.49 -13.95 18.95
CA THR A 453 7.35 -12.54 18.56
C THR A 453 7.41 -12.40 17.03
N SER A 454 6.90 -11.28 16.51
CA SER A 454 7.18 -10.89 15.12
C SER A 454 8.67 -10.57 14.93
N LYS A 455 9.14 -10.66 13.68
CA LYS A 455 10.56 -10.53 13.30
C LYS A 455 10.74 -9.59 12.12
N VAL A 456 11.83 -8.82 12.13
CA VAL A 456 12.39 -8.23 10.90
C VAL A 456 13.28 -9.24 10.22
N VAL A 457 13.23 -9.27 8.90
CA VAL A 457 14.08 -10.06 8.03
C VAL A 457 14.78 -9.13 7.03
N LYS A 458 16.12 -9.07 7.07
CA LYS A 458 16.94 -8.40 6.05
C LYS A 458 17.45 -9.45 5.06
N PHE A 459 17.21 -9.22 3.77
CA PHE A 459 17.74 -10.01 2.67
C PHE A 459 18.86 -9.23 2.00
N GLN A 460 20.02 -9.87 1.84
CA GLN A 460 21.13 -9.34 1.04
C GLN A 460 21.53 -10.37 0.00
N ILE A 461 21.50 -9.98 -1.27
CA ILE A 461 21.61 -10.90 -2.40
C ILE A 461 23.06 -10.92 -2.87
N ARG A 462 23.73 -12.05 -2.71
CA ARG A 462 25.10 -12.19 -3.21
C ARG A 462 25.08 -12.33 -4.73
N PRO A 463 26.05 -11.73 -5.45
CA PRO A 463 26.19 -11.94 -6.88
C PRO A 463 26.60 -13.39 -7.21
N ASP A 464 27.32 -14.05 -6.29
CA ASP A 464 27.68 -15.46 -6.39
C ASP A 464 27.87 -16.08 -4.98
N PRO A 465 27.85 -17.43 -4.85
CA PRO A 465 27.97 -18.09 -3.54
C PRO A 465 29.26 -17.80 -2.75
N LEU A 466 30.35 -17.42 -3.43
CA LEU A 466 31.69 -17.17 -2.87
C LEU A 466 31.97 -15.69 -2.56
N ALA A 467 31.06 -14.79 -2.93
CA ALA A 467 31.16 -13.38 -2.57
C ALA A 467 31.14 -13.21 -1.05
N HIS A 468 32.14 -12.50 -0.51
CA HIS A 468 32.40 -12.40 0.93
C HIS A 468 32.45 -10.98 1.44
#